data_AF-A0A535VJA8-F1
#
_entry.id   AF-A0A535VJA8-F1
#
_cell.length_a   1.000
_cell.length_b   1.000
_cell.length_c   1.000
_cell.angle_alpha   90.00
_cell.angle_beta   90.00
_cell.angle_gamma   90.00
#
_symmetry.space_group_name_H-M   'P 1'
#
loop_
_entity.id
_entity.type
_entity.pdbx_description
1 polymer ?
#
loop_
_entity_poly.entity_id
_entity_poly.type
_entity_poly.pdbx_seq_one_letter_code
_entity_poly.pdbx_strand_id
1 'polypeptide(L)'
;MKDIQIFSMIANSLKVIYTIFKSVFFISIIEEVFMERLLTTEEVAELLRIDPVTVRRLVTRGELIGYRIAGEYRFTPAGVESFVESQRVVASISPGPDHPFARFTERARKVLSLAKEEAYRYHHDGVGTEHVLLAIMSEWEGVGARVLNRLQVRPSDVREQIETLQPAGEQPVGDGQLGMTQQGKASIELAVQEARSLGHHYIGTEHLLLGLLREEAGLASQILLKSGVTLEKARELVKQLLATDQTTSAPESEQHGEP
;
A
#
# COMPACT_ATOMS: atom_id res chain seq x y z
N MET A 1 1.27 69.27 0.27
CA MET A 1 0.00 68.53 0.05
C MET A 1 -0.16 67.97 -1.37
N LYS A 2 0.51 68.51 -2.41
CA LYS A 2 0.37 68.01 -3.79
C LYS A 2 1.21 66.74 -4.09
N ASP A 3 2.32 66.51 -3.37
CA ASP A 3 3.24 65.41 -3.68
C ASP A 3 2.74 64.01 -3.25
N ILE A 4 1.91 63.94 -2.21
CA ILE A 4 1.33 62.67 -1.72
C ILE A 4 0.23 62.15 -2.66
N GLN A 5 -0.49 63.06 -3.33
CA GLN A 5 -1.53 62.70 -4.30
C GLN A 5 -0.93 62.12 -5.59
N ILE A 6 0.23 62.63 -6.03
CA ILE A 6 0.92 62.12 -7.23
C ILE A 6 1.47 60.71 -6.98
N PHE A 7 2.03 60.45 -5.79
CA PHE A 7 2.54 59.12 -5.43
C PHE A 7 1.43 58.06 -5.35
N SER A 8 0.25 58.40 -4.83
CA SER A 8 -0.88 57.46 -4.81
C SER A 8 -1.46 57.20 -6.20
N MET A 9 -1.44 58.21 -7.08
CA MET A 9 -1.91 58.08 -8.47
C MET A 9 -0.98 57.18 -9.32
N ILE A 10 0.34 57.29 -9.14
CA ILE A 10 1.33 56.44 -9.81
C ILE A 10 1.26 55.00 -9.29
N ALA A 11 1.12 54.80 -7.97
CA ALA A 11 1.00 53.48 -7.37
C ALA A 11 -0.28 52.73 -7.81
N ASN A 12 -1.42 53.43 -7.92
CA ASN A 12 -2.65 52.84 -8.45
C ASN A 12 -2.54 52.52 -9.95
N SER A 13 -1.87 53.38 -10.72
CA SER A 13 -1.64 53.13 -12.15
C SER A 13 -0.74 51.90 -12.37
N LEU A 14 0.32 51.72 -11.56
CA LEU A 14 1.15 50.50 -11.59
C LEU A 14 0.39 49.25 -11.14
N LYS A 15 -0.52 49.35 -10.16
CA LYS A 15 -1.34 48.22 -9.70
C LYS A 15 -2.33 47.78 -10.77
N VAL A 16 -2.94 48.73 -11.49
CA VAL A 16 -3.86 48.44 -12.60
C VAL A 16 -3.10 47.86 -13.79
N ILE A 17 -1.93 48.40 -14.13
CA ILE A 17 -1.07 47.85 -15.19
C ILE A 17 -0.57 46.44 -14.81
N TYR A 18 -0.15 46.22 -13.56
CA TYR A 18 0.24 44.89 -13.08
C TYR A 18 -0.93 43.91 -13.09
N THR A 19 -2.15 44.35 -12.77
CA THR A 19 -3.35 43.50 -12.81
C THR A 19 -3.74 43.17 -14.25
N ILE A 20 -3.70 44.13 -15.17
CA ILE A 20 -3.97 43.92 -16.60
C ILE A 20 -2.88 43.04 -17.23
N PHE A 21 -1.59 43.24 -16.90
CA PHE A 21 -0.51 42.35 -17.33
C PHE A 21 -0.69 40.95 -16.74
N LYS A 22 -1.07 40.82 -15.46
CA LYS A 22 -1.35 39.54 -14.81
C LYS A 22 -2.61 38.87 -15.35
N SER A 23 -3.55 39.59 -15.95
CA SER A 23 -4.74 39.01 -16.60
C SER A 23 -4.48 38.62 -18.06
N VAL A 24 -3.80 39.47 -18.84
CA VAL A 24 -3.54 39.20 -20.26
C VAL A 24 -2.42 38.15 -20.44
N PHE A 25 -1.37 38.17 -19.60
CA PHE A 25 -0.29 37.17 -19.65
C PHE A 25 -0.71 35.83 -19.04
N PHE A 26 -1.63 35.82 -18.07
CA PHE A 26 -2.21 34.59 -17.50
C PHE A 26 -3.23 33.94 -18.44
N ILE A 27 -3.92 34.73 -19.28
CA ILE A 27 -4.78 34.19 -20.34
C ILE A 27 -3.94 33.66 -21.52
N SER A 28 -2.82 34.30 -21.88
CA SER A 28 -1.93 33.79 -22.93
C SER A 28 -1.20 32.51 -22.54
N ILE A 29 -0.76 32.36 -21.28
CA ILE A 29 -0.14 31.10 -20.82
C ILE A 29 -1.20 29.99 -20.69
N ILE A 30 -2.47 30.32 -20.42
CA ILE A 30 -3.53 29.31 -20.29
C ILE A 30 -4.01 28.81 -21.65
N GLU A 31 -4.05 29.62 -22.72
CA GLU A 31 -4.38 29.08 -24.06
C GLU A 31 -3.26 28.23 -24.66
N GLU A 32 -1.99 28.49 -24.32
CA GLU A 32 -0.86 27.66 -24.77
C GLU A 32 -0.74 26.33 -23.98
N VAL A 33 -1.35 26.26 -22.79
CA VAL A 33 -1.38 25.06 -21.92
C VAL A 33 -2.67 24.23 -22.10
N PHE A 34 -3.72 24.75 -22.76
CA PHE A 34 -5.06 24.14 -22.73
C PHE A 34 -5.58 23.68 -24.10
N MET A 35 -4.92 22.67 -24.68
CA MET A 35 -5.48 21.76 -25.69
C MET A 35 -5.00 20.34 -25.41
N GLU A 36 -5.24 19.85 -24.19
CA GLU A 36 -4.96 18.45 -23.87
C GLU A 36 -5.99 17.55 -24.58
N ARG A 37 -5.63 17.11 -25.79
CA ARG A 37 -6.35 16.07 -26.52
C ARG A 37 -6.51 14.85 -25.59
N LEU A 38 -7.74 14.42 -25.39
CA LEU A 38 -8.02 13.20 -24.64
C LEU A 38 -7.40 12.00 -25.35
N LEU A 39 -6.64 11.21 -24.61
CA LEU A 39 -5.96 10.02 -25.08
C LEU A 39 -6.96 8.87 -25.22
N THR A 40 -6.73 8.02 -26.23
CA THR A 40 -7.41 6.73 -26.40
C THR A 40 -6.83 5.66 -25.48
N THR A 41 -7.50 4.51 -25.39
CA THR A 41 -7.01 3.39 -24.56
C THR A 41 -5.68 2.86 -25.11
N GLU A 42 -5.54 2.85 -26.43
CA GLU A 42 -4.38 2.41 -27.18
C GLU A 42 -3.18 3.34 -26.95
N GLU A 43 -3.40 4.65 -26.97
CA GLU A 43 -2.35 5.65 -26.68
C GLU A 43 -1.87 5.56 -25.23
N VAL A 44 -2.79 5.34 -24.28
CA VAL A 44 -2.41 5.12 -22.88
C VAL A 44 -1.65 3.80 -22.70
N ALA A 45 -2.05 2.74 -23.40
CA ALA A 45 -1.37 1.45 -23.40
C ALA A 45 0.08 1.57 -23.89
N GLU A 46 0.29 2.35 -24.96
CA GLU A 46 1.62 2.64 -25.50
C GLU A 46 2.47 3.47 -24.52
N LEU A 47 1.91 4.53 -23.94
CA LEU A 47 2.58 5.37 -22.95
C LEU A 47 3.01 4.59 -21.71
N LEU A 48 2.17 3.68 -21.22
CA LEU A 48 2.41 2.87 -20.03
C LEU A 48 3.17 1.56 -20.31
N ARG A 49 3.39 1.21 -21.59
CA ARG A 49 3.98 -0.06 -22.03
C ARG A 49 3.25 -1.30 -21.48
N ILE A 50 1.92 -1.27 -21.51
CA ILE A 50 1.04 -2.37 -21.09
C ILE A 50 0.00 -2.68 -22.18
N ASP A 51 -0.70 -3.81 -22.06
CA ASP A 51 -1.78 -4.16 -23.00
C ASP A 51 -3.05 -3.30 -22.78
N PRO A 52 -3.80 -2.90 -23.84
CA PRO A 52 -5.05 -2.14 -23.74
C PRO A 52 -6.11 -2.74 -22.81
N VAL A 53 -6.19 -4.07 -22.69
CA VAL A 53 -7.08 -4.75 -21.73
C VAL A 53 -6.68 -4.41 -20.29
N THR A 54 -5.39 -4.27 -20.03
CA THR A 54 -4.86 -3.87 -18.72
C THR A 54 -5.27 -2.43 -18.40
N VAL A 55 -5.22 -1.51 -19.38
CA VAL A 55 -5.71 -0.14 -19.21
C VAL A 55 -7.20 -0.12 -18.80
N ARG A 56 -8.05 -0.90 -19.48
CA ARG A 56 -9.47 -1.03 -19.13
C ARG A 56 -9.68 -1.59 -17.72
N ARG A 57 -8.83 -2.53 -17.30
CA ARG A 57 -8.85 -3.11 -15.96
C ARG A 57 -8.46 -2.09 -14.88
N LEU A 58 -7.46 -1.24 -15.13
CA LEU A 58 -7.09 -0.15 -14.22
C LEU A 58 -8.26 0.82 -14.00
N VAL A 59 -9.00 1.15 -15.05
CA VAL A 59 -10.21 1.98 -14.94
C VAL A 59 -11.30 1.28 -14.13
N THR A 60 -11.52 -0.01 -14.39
CA THR A 60 -12.55 -0.81 -13.69
C THR A 60 -12.28 -0.91 -12.19
N ARG A 61 -11.01 -0.93 -11.79
CA ARG A 61 -10.57 -0.97 -10.39
C ARG A 61 -10.49 0.41 -9.73
N GLY A 62 -10.75 1.48 -10.48
CA GLY A 62 -10.63 2.86 -9.99
C GLY A 62 -9.19 3.34 -9.80
N GLU A 63 -8.21 2.62 -10.34
CA GLU A 63 -6.78 2.95 -10.23
C GLU A 63 -6.38 4.04 -11.25
N LEU A 64 -7.00 4.04 -12.43
CA LEU A 64 -6.80 5.04 -13.48
C LEU A 64 -8.14 5.70 -13.83
N ILE A 65 -8.20 7.03 -13.82
CA ILE A 65 -9.42 7.77 -14.14
C ILE A 65 -9.61 7.79 -15.67
N GLY A 66 -10.67 7.14 -16.14
CA GLY A 66 -11.09 7.15 -17.55
C GLY A 66 -12.53 7.61 -17.71
N TYR A 67 -12.79 8.46 -18.70
CA TYR A 67 -14.11 8.96 -19.06
C TYR A 67 -14.66 8.18 -20.25
N ARG A 68 -15.92 7.74 -20.20
CA ARG A 68 -16.57 7.12 -21.37
C ARG A 68 -17.15 8.19 -22.29
N ILE A 69 -16.67 8.25 -23.52
CA ILE A 69 -17.13 9.17 -24.56
C ILE A 69 -17.39 8.35 -25.84
N ALA A 70 -18.61 8.44 -26.37
CA ALA A 70 -19.04 7.68 -27.55
C ALA A 70 -18.80 6.15 -27.44
N GLY A 71 -18.93 5.60 -26.23
CA GLY A 71 -18.76 4.17 -25.97
C GLY A 71 -17.32 3.74 -25.64
N GLU A 72 -16.33 4.58 -25.92
CA GLU A 72 -14.91 4.30 -25.70
C GLU A 72 -14.35 5.04 -24.47
N TYR A 73 -13.31 4.48 -23.85
CA TYR A 73 -12.58 5.19 -22.80
C TYR A 73 -11.67 6.28 -23.38
N ARG A 74 -11.64 7.40 -22.68
CA ARG A 74 -10.84 8.59 -22.96
C ARG A 74 -10.19 9.08 -21.68
N PHE A 75 -8.95 9.55 -21.79
CA PHE A 75 -8.11 9.89 -20.64
C PHE A 75 -7.52 11.28 -20.80
N THR A 76 -7.49 12.07 -19.73
CA THR A 76 -6.74 13.32 -19.75
C THR A 76 -5.25 13.00 -19.65
N PRO A 77 -4.37 13.63 -20.45
CA PRO A 77 -2.92 13.55 -20.27
C PRO A 77 -2.50 13.78 -18.82
N ALA A 78 -3.01 14.84 -18.16
CA ALA A 78 -2.75 15.07 -16.73
C ALA A 78 -3.23 13.93 -15.80
N GLY A 79 -4.32 13.25 -16.14
CA GLY A 79 -4.83 12.11 -15.36
C GLY A 79 -3.96 10.85 -15.53
N VAL A 80 -3.44 10.64 -16.75
CA VAL A 80 -2.48 9.57 -17.04
C VAL A 80 -1.12 9.90 -16.43
N GLU A 81 -0.68 11.16 -16.47
CA GLU A 81 0.54 11.62 -15.80
C GLU A 81 0.41 11.49 -14.29
N SER A 82 -0.71 11.87 -13.69
CA SER A 82 -0.99 11.66 -12.26
C SER A 82 -1.04 10.18 -11.90
N PHE A 83 -1.53 9.31 -12.79
CA PHE A 83 -1.42 7.87 -12.64
C PHE A 83 0.03 7.39 -12.76
N VAL A 84 0.81 7.88 -13.73
CA VAL A 84 2.24 7.56 -13.84
C VAL A 84 2.99 8.08 -12.62
N GLU A 85 2.60 9.21 -12.06
CA GLU A 85 3.22 9.82 -10.89
C GLU A 85 2.77 9.10 -9.61
N SER A 86 1.53 8.65 -9.49
CA SER A 86 1.09 7.76 -8.40
C SER A 86 1.74 6.39 -8.56
N GLN A 87 1.99 5.94 -9.78
CA GLN A 87 2.81 4.80 -10.14
C GLN A 87 4.31 5.10 -10.04
N ARG A 88 4.78 6.34 -9.90
CA ARG A 88 6.18 6.74 -9.58
C ARG A 88 6.34 7.02 -8.11
N VAL A 89 5.28 7.30 -7.37
CA VAL A 89 5.22 7.12 -5.93
C VAL A 89 5.15 5.61 -5.67
N VAL A 90 4.44 4.83 -6.47
CA VAL A 90 4.44 3.35 -6.43
C VAL A 90 5.61 2.71 -7.22
N ALA A 91 6.43 3.47 -7.96
CA ALA A 91 7.65 3.01 -8.63
C ALA A 91 8.93 3.55 -7.99
N SER A 92 8.85 4.66 -7.26
CA SER A 92 9.73 4.92 -6.12
C SER A 92 9.40 4.00 -4.94
N ILE A 93 8.22 3.34 -4.96
CA ILE A 93 7.86 2.16 -4.16
C ILE A 93 7.74 0.90 -5.07
N SER A 94 8.39 0.88 -6.24
CA SER A 94 8.72 -0.36 -6.95
C SER A 94 10.19 -0.52 -6.69
N PRO A 95 10.51 -1.30 -5.66
CA PRO A 95 11.84 -1.26 -5.14
C PRO A 95 12.74 -1.84 -6.22
N GLY A 96 13.81 -1.14 -6.59
CA GLY A 96 14.89 -1.82 -7.28
C GLY A 96 15.27 -3.10 -6.52
N PRO A 97 16.08 -4.00 -7.10
CA PRO A 97 16.58 -5.18 -6.37
C PRO A 97 17.13 -4.85 -4.96
N ASP A 98 17.48 -3.58 -4.72
CA ASP A 98 17.98 -3.03 -3.46
C ASP A 98 16.96 -2.33 -2.54
N HIS A 99 15.68 -2.09 -2.92
CA HIS A 99 14.72 -1.40 -2.04
C HIS A 99 13.93 -2.38 -1.14
N PRO A 100 13.66 -2.02 0.13
CA PRO A 100 13.13 -2.94 1.14
C PRO A 100 11.87 -3.72 0.77
N PHE A 101 10.98 -3.17 -0.09
CA PHE A 101 9.62 -3.69 -0.29
C PHE A 101 9.41 -4.56 -1.57
N ALA A 102 10.41 -4.70 -2.47
CA ALA A 102 10.23 -5.49 -3.73
C ALA A 102 10.02 -6.94 -3.40
N ARG A 103 10.63 -7.35 -2.30
CA ARG A 103 10.65 -8.71 -1.81
C ARG A 103 9.30 -9.13 -1.24
N PHE A 104 8.39 -8.21 -0.89
CA PHE A 104 7.10 -8.60 -0.32
C PHE A 104 6.17 -9.20 -1.38
N THR A 105 5.48 -10.28 -1.03
CA THR A 105 4.42 -10.83 -1.88
C THR A 105 3.22 -9.88 -1.92
N GLU A 106 2.33 -10.05 -2.90
CA GLU A 106 1.08 -9.28 -2.99
C GLU A 106 0.25 -9.38 -1.70
N ARG A 107 0.12 -10.59 -1.13
CA ARG A 107 -0.57 -10.82 0.15
C ARG A 107 0.12 -10.11 1.31
N ALA A 108 1.45 -10.13 1.36
CA ALA A 108 2.19 -9.42 2.41
C ALA A 108 2.03 -7.89 2.29
N ARG A 109 1.99 -7.34 1.07
CA ARG A 109 1.66 -5.92 0.85
C ARG A 109 0.24 -5.59 1.29
N LYS A 110 -0.73 -6.47 0.98
CA LYS A 110 -2.12 -6.34 1.44
C LYS A 110 -2.20 -6.33 2.97
N VAL A 111 -1.49 -7.21 3.67
CA VAL A 111 -1.39 -7.20 5.14
C VAL A 111 -0.89 -5.86 5.65
N LEU A 112 0.16 -5.28 5.06
CA LEU A 112 0.67 -3.98 5.49
C LEU A 112 -0.32 -2.83 5.24
N SER A 113 -1.11 -2.90 4.17
CA SER A 113 -2.20 -1.95 3.91
C SER A 113 -3.30 -2.08 4.96
N LEU A 114 -3.77 -3.30 5.22
CA LEU A 114 -4.78 -3.60 6.23
C LEU A 114 -4.32 -3.19 7.64
N ALA A 115 -3.03 -3.31 7.95
CA ALA A 115 -2.50 -2.88 9.24
C ALA A 115 -2.62 -1.36 9.44
N LYS A 116 -2.48 -0.56 8.37
CA LYS A 116 -2.74 0.89 8.43
C LYS A 116 -4.21 1.17 8.66
N GLU A 117 -5.10 0.42 8.02
CA GLU A 117 -6.54 0.55 8.23
C GLU A 117 -6.93 0.21 9.68
N GLU A 118 -6.37 -0.85 10.26
CA GLU A 118 -6.60 -1.20 11.66
C GLU A 118 -6.07 -0.09 12.59
N ALA A 119 -4.85 0.42 12.39
CA ALA A 119 -4.33 1.53 13.20
C ALA A 119 -5.24 2.77 13.14
N TYR A 120 -5.76 3.09 11.96
CA TYR A 120 -6.73 4.18 11.79
C TYR A 120 -8.04 3.91 12.54
N ARG A 121 -8.58 2.69 12.46
CA ARG A 121 -9.81 2.27 13.17
C ARG A 121 -9.66 2.36 14.69
N TYR A 122 -8.48 2.01 15.21
CA TYR A 122 -8.17 2.12 16.64
C TYR A 122 -7.74 3.54 17.06
N HIS A 123 -7.70 4.50 16.13
CA HIS A 123 -7.23 5.86 16.39
C HIS A 123 -5.82 5.90 17.00
N HIS A 124 -4.98 4.94 16.60
CA HIS A 124 -3.59 4.86 17.03
C HIS A 124 -2.70 5.65 16.06
N ASP A 125 -1.76 6.42 16.61
CA ASP A 125 -0.87 7.33 15.89
C ASP A 125 0.26 6.63 15.10
N GLY A 126 0.33 5.30 15.20
CA GLY A 126 1.29 4.50 14.46
C GLY A 126 0.84 3.05 14.27
N VAL A 127 1.35 2.44 13.19
CA VAL A 127 1.16 1.01 12.90
C VAL A 127 2.11 0.20 13.77
N GLY A 128 1.59 -0.28 14.90
CA GLY A 128 2.26 -1.26 15.76
C GLY A 128 2.05 -2.72 15.35
N THR A 129 2.67 -3.61 16.13
CA THR A 129 2.70 -5.06 15.90
C THR A 129 1.31 -5.70 15.92
N GLU A 130 0.44 -5.20 16.79
CA GLU A 130 -0.95 -5.62 17.02
C GLU A 130 -1.83 -5.38 15.78
N HIS A 131 -1.62 -4.27 15.08
CA HIS A 131 -2.34 -4.00 13.83
C HIS A 131 -1.89 -4.93 12.71
N VAL A 132 -0.59 -5.22 12.64
CA VAL A 132 -0.06 -6.20 11.68
C VAL A 132 -0.62 -7.60 11.99
N LEU A 133 -0.74 -7.98 13.26
CA LEU A 133 -1.37 -9.24 13.67
C LEU A 133 -2.83 -9.31 13.21
N LEU A 134 -3.64 -8.28 13.52
CA LEU A 134 -5.03 -8.21 13.08
C LEU A 134 -5.17 -8.26 11.56
N ALA A 135 -4.24 -7.62 10.84
CA ALA A 135 -4.20 -7.63 9.39
C ALA A 135 -3.85 -8.99 8.80
N ILE A 136 -2.91 -9.73 9.40
CA ILE A 136 -2.61 -11.12 9.01
C ILE A 136 -3.86 -11.98 9.16
N MET A 137 -4.56 -11.86 10.29
CA MET A 137 -5.80 -12.62 10.53
C MET A 137 -6.91 -12.25 9.54
N SER A 138 -6.98 -10.97 9.15
CA SER A 138 -8.00 -10.44 8.22
C SER A 138 -7.69 -10.69 6.75
N GLU A 139 -6.46 -11.12 6.41
CA GLU A 139 -6.11 -11.52 5.05
C GLU A 139 -6.59 -12.96 4.73
N TRP A 140 -6.83 -13.78 5.77
CA TRP A 140 -7.42 -15.12 5.78
C TRP A 140 -6.68 -16.24 5.02
N GLU A 141 -6.18 -15.98 3.82
CA GLU A 141 -5.68 -17.02 2.91
C GLU A 141 -4.19 -17.32 3.07
N GLY A 142 -3.41 -16.31 3.47
CA GLY A 142 -1.97 -16.38 3.58
C GLY A 142 -1.51 -17.41 4.59
N VAL A 143 -0.30 -17.93 4.38
CA VAL A 143 0.32 -18.93 5.25
C VAL A 143 0.33 -18.47 6.71
N GLY A 144 0.58 -17.17 6.99
CA GLY A 144 0.50 -16.62 8.34
C GLY A 144 -0.87 -16.77 8.99
N ALA A 145 -1.94 -16.46 8.26
CA ALA A 145 -3.32 -16.64 8.73
C ALA A 145 -3.65 -18.12 8.98
N ARG A 146 -3.22 -19.01 8.07
CA ARG A 146 -3.41 -20.46 8.21
C ARG A 146 -2.67 -21.03 9.43
N VAL A 147 -1.46 -20.53 9.74
CA VAL A 147 -0.72 -20.91 10.95
C VAL A 147 -1.50 -20.52 12.21
N LEU A 148 -1.97 -19.27 12.29
CA LEU A 148 -2.77 -18.80 13.42
C LEU A 148 -4.05 -19.63 13.61
N ASN A 149 -4.72 -19.98 12.51
CA ASN A 149 -5.91 -20.83 12.53
C ASN A 149 -5.58 -22.26 13.02
N ARG A 150 -4.50 -22.88 12.54
CA ARG A 150 -4.05 -24.21 13.03
C ARG A 150 -3.67 -24.21 14.51
N LEU A 151 -3.18 -23.09 15.01
CA LEU A 151 -2.89 -22.86 16.43
C LEU A 151 -4.12 -22.42 17.23
N GLN A 152 -5.30 -22.41 16.60
CA GLN A 152 -6.59 -22.09 17.24
C GLN A 152 -6.66 -20.68 17.84
N VAL A 153 -5.89 -19.73 17.29
CA VAL A 153 -5.96 -18.31 17.68
C VAL A 153 -7.19 -17.67 17.03
N ARG A 154 -8.16 -17.25 17.84
CA ARG A 154 -9.38 -16.61 17.35
C ARG A 154 -9.21 -15.10 17.22
N PRO A 155 -9.66 -14.47 16.11
CA PRO A 155 -9.60 -13.02 15.95
C PRO A 155 -10.32 -12.23 17.05
N SER A 156 -11.43 -12.77 17.59
CA SER A 156 -12.17 -12.17 18.69
C SER A 156 -11.31 -12.00 19.94
N ASP A 157 -10.58 -13.04 20.32
CA ASP A 157 -9.79 -13.10 21.55
C ASP A 157 -8.57 -12.16 21.44
N VAL A 158 -8.02 -12.03 20.24
CA VAL A 158 -6.94 -11.07 19.95
C VAL A 158 -7.46 -9.64 20.05
N ARG A 159 -8.62 -9.32 19.45
CA ARG A 159 -9.23 -7.97 19.54
C ARG A 159 -9.53 -7.58 20.97
N GLU A 160 -10.13 -8.48 21.75
CA GLU A 160 -10.43 -8.25 23.18
C GLU A 160 -9.16 -7.95 23.99
N GLN A 161 -8.07 -8.70 23.75
CA GLN A 161 -6.79 -8.45 24.42
C GLN A 161 -6.16 -7.13 23.99
N ILE A 162 -6.23 -6.76 22.70
CA ILE A 162 -5.75 -5.45 22.23
C ILE A 162 -6.52 -4.33 22.91
N GLU A 163 -7.86 -4.39 22.89
CA GLU A 163 -8.72 -3.37 23.52
C GLU A 163 -8.45 -3.23 25.03
N THR A 164 -8.12 -4.34 25.70
CA THR A 164 -7.76 -4.33 27.12
C THR A 164 -6.39 -3.71 27.39
N LEU A 165 -5.39 -3.98 26.54
CA LEU A 165 -4.00 -3.58 26.78
C LEU A 165 -3.67 -2.21 26.18
N GLN A 166 -4.33 -1.86 25.09
CA GLN A 166 -4.18 -0.62 24.35
C GLN A 166 -5.56 -0.20 23.78
N PRO A 167 -6.37 0.49 24.59
CA PRO A 167 -7.66 1.02 24.16
C PRO A 167 -7.52 2.00 22.99
N ALA A 168 -8.58 2.13 22.21
CA ALA A 168 -8.62 3.09 21.11
C ALA A 168 -8.37 4.54 21.59
N GLY A 169 -7.70 5.32 20.75
CA GLY A 169 -7.45 6.75 21.00
C GLY A 169 -8.74 7.56 21.07
N GLU A 170 -8.74 8.64 21.86
CA GLU A 170 -9.93 9.50 22.05
C GLU A 170 -10.31 10.32 20.81
N GLN A 171 -9.37 10.56 19.90
CA GLN A 171 -9.56 11.39 18.73
C GLN A 171 -9.03 10.68 17.48
N PRO A 172 -9.75 10.75 16.34
CA PRO A 172 -9.24 10.24 15.08
C PRO A 172 -7.90 10.88 14.72
N VAL A 173 -6.95 10.05 14.29
CA VAL A 173 -5.69 10.55 13.76
C VAL A 173 -5.97 11.21 12.41
N GLY A 174 -5.44 12.42 12.21
CA GLY A 174 -5.57 13.14 10.94
C GLY A 174 -5.01 12.32 9.78
N ASP A 175 -5.42 12.69 8.56
CA ASP A 175 -5.10 12.13 7.25
C ASP A 175 -3.61 12.15 6.86
N GLY A 176 -2.71 12.38 7.82
CA GLY A 176 -1.27 12.20 7.68
C GLY A 176 -0.87 10.74 7.41
N GLN A 177 0.33 10.54 6.85
CA GLN A 177 0.89 9.21 6.66
C GLN A 177 1.18 8.56 8.02
N LEU A 178 0.33 7.63 8.45
CA LEU A 178 0.59 6.76 9.60
C LEU A 178 1.89 5.96 9.35
N GLY A 179 2.92 6.29 10.11
CA GLY A 179 4.18 5.57 10.13
C GLY A 179 4.09 4.30 10.98
N MET A 180 5.07 3.40 10.85
CA MET A 180 5.23 2.29 11.78
C MET A 180 5.84 2.76 13.09
N THR A 181 5.41 2.15 14.21
CA THR A 181 6.07 2.31 15.50
C THR A 181 7.48 1.70 15.48
N GLN A 182 8.28 1.92 16.53
CA GLN A 182 9.62 1.32 16.63
C GLN A 182 9.54 -0.21 16.58
N GLN A 183 8.64 -0.82 17.36
CA GLN A 183 8.39 -2.26 17.40
C GLN A 183 7.80 -2.75 16.08
N GLY A 184 6.91 -1.97 15.45
CA GLY A 184 6.40 -2.28 14.12
C GLY A 184 7.53 -2.43 13.11
N LYS A 185 8.44 -1.44 13.02
CA LYS A 185 9.60 -1.49 12.12
C LYS A 185 10.52 -2.68 12.43
N ALA A 186 10.85 -2.90 13.70
CA ALA A 186 11.70 -4.01 14.14
C ALA A 186 11.12 -5.38 13.73
N SER A 187 9.80 -5.57 13.89
CA SER A 187 9.13 -6.81 13.47
C SER A 187 9.24 -7.09 11.97
N ILE A 188 9.24 -6.04 11.13
CA ILE A 188 9.42 -6.18 9.67
C ILE A 188 10.87 -6.55 9.33
N GLU A 189 11.85 -5.94 10.00
CA GLU A 189 13.26 -6.30 9.82
C GLU A 189 13.52 -7.75 10.23
N LEU A 190 12.90 -8.20 11.32
CA LEU A 190 12.95 -9.59 11.76
C LEU A 190 12.26 -10.53 10.75
N ALA A 191 11.14 -10.13 10.15
CA ALA A 191 10.51 -10.89 9.07
C ALA A 191 11.44 -11.08 7.86
N VAL A 192 12.22 -10.05 7.50
CA VAL A 192 13.24 -10.15 6.43
C VAL A 192 14.32 -11.19 6.80
N GLN A 193 14.73 -11.24 8.06
CA GLN A 193 15.70 -12.23 8.55
C GLN A 193 15.11 -13.66 8.54
N GLU A 194 13.84 -13.82 8.88
CA GLU A 194 13.15 -15.11 8.83
C GLU A 194 13.05 -15.63 7.39
N ALA A 195 12.66 -14.77 6.45
CA ALA A 195 12.66 -15.11 5.02
C ALA A 195 14.04 -15.61 4.56
N ARG A 196 15.11 -14.89 4.91
CA ARG A 196 16.49 -15.29 4.58
C ARG A 196 16.87 -16.63 5.23
N SER A 197 16.48 -16.85 6.48
CA SER A 197 16.79 -18.09 7.22
C SER A 197 16.07 -19.31 6.65
N LEU A 198 14.91 -19.11 6.02
CA LEU A 198 14.18 -20.13 5.28
C LEU A 198 14.64 -20.27 3.81
N GLY A 199 15.63 -19.49 3.37
CA GLY A 199 16.12 -19.50 1.98
C GLY A 199 15.18 -18.82 0.98
N HIS A 200 14.22 -18.03 1.44
CA HIS A 200 13.27 -17.33 0.57
C HIS A 200 13.82 -15.96 0.13
N HIS A 201 13.74 -15.71 -1.17
CA HIS A 201 14.10 -14.40 -1.76
C HIS A 201 12.96 -13.37 -1.62
N TYR A 202 11.77 -13.81 -1.22
CA TYR A 202 10.57 -12.99 -0.98
C TYR A 202 10.16 -12.98 0.51
N ILE A 203 9.25 -12.07 0.87
CA ILE A 203 8.69 -11.89 2.21
C ILE A 203 7.17 -12.10 2.11
N GLY A 204 6.68 -13.25 2.59
CA GLY A 204 5.27 -13.58 2.68
C GLY A 204 4.67 -13.28 4.06
N THR A 205 3.38 -13.60 4.20
CA THR A 205 2.60 -13.43 5.44
C THR A 205 3.13 -14.26 6.60
N GLU A 206 3.74 -15.41 6.31
CA GLU A 206 4.41 -16.29 7.26
C GLU A 206 5.65 -15.64 7.86
N HIS A 207 6.45 -14.95 7.05
CA HIS A 207 7.61 -14.23 7.56
C HIS A 207 7.19 -13.04 8.43
N LEU A 208 6.11 -12.34 8.05
CA LEU A 208 5.53 -11.29 8.88
C LEU A 208 5.12 -11.84 10.26
N LEU A 209 4.40 -12.96 10.30
CA LEU A 209 4.01 -13.60 11.56
C LEU A 209 5.24 -14.00 12.40
N LEU A 210 6.26 -14.60 11.79
CA LEU A 210 7.47 -14.99 12.50
C LEU A 210 8.26 -13.76 13.00
N GLY A 211 8.26 -12.67 12.23
CA GLY A 211 8.84 -11.39 12.64
C GLY A 211 8.12 -10.78 13.85
N LEU A 212 6.79 -10.85 13.90
CA LEU A 212 6.00 -10.43 15.06
C LEU A 212 6.36 -11.23 16.32
N LEU A 213 6.48 -12.56 16.19
CA LEU A 213 6.82 -13.43 17.32
C LEU A 213 8.26 -13.19 17.83
N ARG A 214 9.18 -12.81 16.94
CA ARG A 214 10.56 -12.47 17.31
C ARG A 214 10.70 -11.10 17.98
N GLU A 215 9.79 -10.18 17.72
CA GLU A 215 9.75 -8.88 18.40
C GLU A 215 9.07 -9.05 19.77
N GLU A 216 9.79 -9.62 20.74
CA GLU A 216 9.27 -10.00 22.06
C GLU A 216 8.70 -8.82 22.86
N ALA A 217 9.23 -7.61 22.63
CA ALA A 217 8.72 -6.38 23.24
C ALA A 217 7.39 -5.92 22.63
N GLY A 218 7.02 -6.42 21.44
CA GLY A 218 5.80 -6.07 20.72
C GLY A 218 4.54 -6.66 21.35
N LEU A 219 3.45 -5.89 21.32
CA LEU A 219 2.15 -6.31 21.85
C LEU A 219 1.63 -7.58 21.18
N ALA A 220 1.84 -7.75 19.86
CA ALA A 220 1.45 -8.97 19.17
C ALA A 220 2.13 -10.22 19.72
N SER A 221 3.44 -10.17 20.00
CA SER A 221 4.18 -11.31 20.56
C SER A 221 3.61 -11.68 21.93
N GLN A 222 3.38 -10.68 22.79
CA GLN A 222 2.81 -10.89 24.12
C GLN A 222 1.42 -11.54 24.07
N ILE A 223 0.53 -11.10 23.17
CA ILE A 223 -0.81 -11.67 22.98
C ILE A 223 -0.73 -13.12 22.47
N LEU A 224 0.13 -13.37 21.48
CA LEU A 224 0.31 -14.71 20.92
C LEU A 224 0.88 -15.69 21.95
N LEU A 225 1.88 -15.25 22.74
CA LEU A 225 2.46 -16.06 23.82
C LEU A 225 1.43 -16.38 24.91
N LYS A 226 0.61 -15.40 25.31
CA LYS A 226 -0.54 -15.63 26.22
C LYS A 226 -1.54 -16.64 25.67
N SER A 227 -1.67 -16.70 24.35
CA SER A 227 -2.51 -17.66 23.63
C SER A 227 -1.81 -19.01 23.38
N GLY A 228 -0.62 -19.25 23.96
CA GLY A 228 0.13 -20.50 23.84
C GLY A 228 0.91 -20.68 22.53
N VAL A 229 0.98 -19.64 21.71
CA VAL A 229 1.72 -19.62 20.45
C VAL A 229 3.16 -19.19 20.70
N THR A 230 4.10 -20.09 20.45
CA THR A 230 5.54 -19.79 20.49
C THR A 230 6.11 -19.67 19.09
N LEU A 231 7.25 -18.99 18.97
CA LEU A 231 7.99 -18.85 17.73
C LEU A 231 8.33 -20.22 17.11
N GLU A 232 8.74 -21.18 17.93
CA GLU A 232 9.13 -22.52 17.50
C GLU A 232 7.94 -23.29 16.90
N LYS A 233 6.78 -23.26 17.58
CA LYS A 233 5.55 -23.88 17.08
C LYS A 233 5.11 -23.27 15.76
N ALA A 234 5.18 -21.94 15.65
CA ALA A 234 4.83 -21.24 14.42
C ALA A 234 5.78 -21.60 13.27
N ARG A 235 7.10 -21.61 13.50
CA ARG A 235 8.09 -22.01 12.48
C ARG A 235 7.87 -23.43 11.97
N GLU A 236 7.58 -24.36 12.87
CA GLU A 236 7.32 -25.75 12.49
C GLU A 236 6.09 -25.87 11.59
N LEU A 237 4.98 -25.19 11.94
CA LEU A 237 3.79 -25.16 11.11
C LEU A 237 3.99 -24.47 9.77
N VAL A 238 4.78 -23.38 9.72
CA VAL A 238 5.15 -22.73 8.46
C VAL A 238 5.85 -23.73 7.53
N LYS A 239 6.85 -24.46 8.03
CA LYS A 239 7.56 -25.48 7.23
C LYS A 239 6.62 -26.56 6.70
N GLN A 240 5.73 -27.07 7.54
CA GLN A 240 4.76 -28.10 7.14
C GLN A 240 3.79 -27.60 6.06
N LEU A 241 3.28 -26.38 6.22
CA LEU A 241 2.35 -25.77 5.25
C LEU A 241 3.03 -25.52 3.90
N LEU A 242 4.27 -25.05 3.89
CA LEU A 242 5.02 -24.81 2.66
C LEU A 242 5.38 -26.10 1.93
N ALA A 243 5.74 -27.17 2.66
CA ALA A 243 5.98 -28.48 2.06
C ALA A 243 4.71 -29.05 1.39
N THR A 244 3.55 -28.84 2.01
CA THR A 244 2.25 -29.28 1.46
C THR A 244 1.94 -28.56 0.15
N ASP A 245 2.10 -27.23 0.11
CA ASP A 245 1.83 -26.42 -1.10
C ASP A 245 2.78 -26.73 -2.26
N GLN A 246 4.01 -27.18 -1.99
CA GLN A 246 4.93 -27.65 -3.03
C GLN A 246 4.51 -29.00 -3.62
N THR A 247 3.94 -29.89 -2.79
CA THR A 247 3.59 -31.25 -3.20
C THR A 247 2.31 -31.29 -4.05
N THR A 248 1.39 -30.36 -3.84
CA THR A 248 0.15 -30.20 -4.64
C THR A 248 0.35 -29.50 -5.99
N SER A 249 1.58 -29.07 -6.32
CA SER A 249 1.91 -28.37 -7.58
C SER A 249 2.68 -29.24 -8.59
N ALA A 250 2.92 -30.52 -8.30
CA ALA A 250 3.51 -31.46 -9.25
C ALA A 250 2.49 -31.85 -10.34
N PRO A 251 2.85 -31.85 -11.64
CA PRO A 251 1.93 -32.26 -12.68
C PRO A 251 1.70 -33.77 -12.59
N GLU A 252 0.43 -34.18 -12.63
CA GLU A 252 0.05 -35.55 -12.99
C GLU A 252 0.69 -35.86 -14.34
N SER A 253 1.75 -36.66 -14.35
CA SER A 253 2.24 -37.26 -15.57
C SER A 253 1.17 -38.22 -16.06
N GLU A 254 0.49 -37.82 -17.15
CA GLU A 254 -0.38 -38.67 -17.95
C GLU A 254 0.39 -39.95 -18.32
N GLN A 255 0.20 -41.01 -17.53
CA GLN A 255 0.42 -42.37 -17.99
C GLN A 255 -0.74 -42.73 -18.91
N HIS A 256 -0.69 -42.24 -20.15
CA HIS A 256 -1.44 -42.86 -21.23
C HIS A 256 -0.75 -44.19 -21.53
N GLY A 257 -1.34 -45.27 -21.01
CA GLY A 257 -0.98 -46.62 -21.37
C GLY A 257 -1.38 -46.90 -22.81
N GLU A 258 -0.42 -47.32 -23.62
CA GLU A 258 -0.69 -48.28 -24.70
C GLU A 258 -0.59 -49.68 -24.11
N PRO A 259 -1.45 -50.59 -24.59
CA PRO A 259 -0.94 -51.56 -25.55
C PRO A 259 -1.70 -51.61 -26.88
#